data_AF-A0A3D5GGT6-F1
#
_entry.id   AF-A0A3D5GGT6-F1
#
_cell.length_a   1.000
_cell.length_b   1.000
_cell.length_c   1.000
_cell.angle_alpha   90.00
_cell.angle_beta   90.00
_cell.angle_gamma   90.00
#
_symmetry.space_group_name_H-M   'P 1'
#
loop_
_entity.id
_entity.type
_entity.pdbx_description
1 polymer ?
#
loop_
_entity_poly.entity_id
_entity_poly.type
_entity_poly.pdbx_seq_one_letter_code
_entity_poly.pdbx_strand_id
1 'polypeptide(L)'
;MTRHAHLLVDWAGPHGIRDFRKHTGWYLKGYATGPAIRDALQKVRDLDHLDDLLTGLLEACDPGMGLDPASLRVPRSHRNGPKPVVLPAGWLESPEDATPPPLTAEVLVSGG
;
A
#
# COMPACT_ATOMS: atom_id res chain seq x y z
N MET A 1 -7.50 6.50 9.89
CA MET A 1 -8.02 5.48 8.96
C MET A 1 -9.42 5.81 8.50
N THR A 2 -10.39 5.98 9.40
CA THR A 2 -11.81 6.27 9.09
C THR A 2 -12.02 7.36 8.04
N ARG A 3 -11.42 8.54 8.21
CA ARG A 3 -11.53 9.65 7.24
C ARG A 3 -11.07 9.26 5.83
N HIS A 4 -9.99 8.48 5.70
CA HIS A 4 -9.47 8.05 4.41
C HIS A 4 -10.41 7.04 3.75
N ALA A 5 -10.91 6.06 4.51
CA ALA A 5 -11.87 5.09 3.98
C ALA A 5 -13.15 5.79 3.47
N HIS A 6 -13.69 6.74 4.23
CA HIS A 6 -14.86 7.55 3.83
C HIS A 6 -14.59 8.29 2.52
N LEU A 7 -13.50 9.07 2.44
CA LEU A 7 -13.16 9.82 1.23
C LEU A 7 -12.95 8.90 0.01
N LEU A 8 -12.40 7.70 0.20
CA LEU A 8 -12.22 6.75 -0.88
C LEU A 8 -13.55 6.14 -1.35
N VAL A 9 -14.47 5.86 -0.42
CA VAL A 9 -15.82 5.39 -0.74
C VAL A 9 -16.64 6.49 -1.42
N ASP A 10 -16.51 7.74 -0.96
CA ASP A 10 -17.16 8.89 -1.60
C ASP A 10 -16.69 9.08 -3.05
N TRP A 11 -15.40 8.86 -3.30
CA TRP A 11 -14.80 9.04 -4.62
C TRP A 11 -15.01 7.84 -5.56
N ALA A 12 -14.78 6.61 -5.09
CA ALA A 12 -14.81 5.38 -5.90
C ALA A 12 -16.13 4.60 -5.79
N GLY A 13 -17.09 5.10 -5.01
CA GLY A 13 -18.33 4.40 -4.70
C GLY A 13 -18.09 3.07 -3.96
N PRO A 14 -18.88 2.01 -4.23
CA PRO A 14 -18.79 0.72 -3.53
C PRO A 14 -17.42 0.03 -3.59
N HIS A 15 -16.56 0.40 -4.55
CA HIS A 15 -15.19 -0.15 -4.66
C HIS A 15 -14.19 0.51 -3.69
N GLY A 16 -14.51 1.68 -3.14
CA GLY A 16 -13.59 2.44 -2.29
C GLY A 16 -13.11 1.66 -1.08
N ILE A 17 -13.97 0.85 -0.46
CA ILE A 17 -13.58 0.02 0.69
C ILE A 17 -12.59 -1.09 0.28
N ARG A 18 -12.73 -1.65 -0.93
CA ARG A 18 -11.82 -2.67 -1.46
C ARG A 18 -10.45 -2.06 -1.75
N ASP A 19 -10.42 -0.86 -2.32
CA ASP A 19 -9.17 -0.15 -2.58
C ASP A 19 -8.51 0.34 -1.29
N PHE A 20 -9.28 0.71 -0.27
CA PHE A 20 -8.77 1.10 1.03
C PHE A 20 -7.93 0.00 1.69
N ARG A 21 -8.23 -1.29 1.48
CA ARG A 21 -7.49 -2.44 2.02
C ARG A 21 -5.98 -2.38 1.75
N LYS A 22 -5.56 -1.77 0.65
CA LYS A 22 -4.14 -1.59 0.27
C LYS A 22 -3.36 -0.71 1.26
N HIS A 23 -4.07 0.17 1.98
CA HIS A 23 -3.48 1.21 2.83
C HIS A 23 -3.43 0.84 4.32
N THR A 24 -4.23 -0.16 4.75
CA THR A 24 -4.43 -0.47 6.17
C THR A 24 -3.12 -0.83 6.87
N GLY A 25 -2.26 -1.60 6.21
CA GLY A 25 -0.95 -1.99 6.74
C GLY A 25 0.01 -0.81 6.99
N TRP A 26 -0.16 0.32 6.29
CA TRP A 26 0.72 1.48 6.45
C TRP A 26 0.45 2.24 7.75
N TYR A 27 -0.80 2.30 8.18
CA TYR A 27 -1.20 2.99 9.42
C TYR A 27 -0.73 2.25 10.68
N LEU A 28 -0.67 0.93 10.67
CA LEU A 28 -0.28 0.12 11.83
C LEU A 28 1.22 -0.23 11.85
N LYS A 29 1.97 0.22 10.84
CA LYS A 29 3.40 -0.08 10.76
C LYS A 29 4.13 0.63 11.90
N GLY A 30 4.87 -0.15 12.70
CA GLY A 30 5.63 0.35 13.85
C GLY A 30 4.86 0.37 15.18
N TYR A 31 3.58 0.00 15.17
CA TYR A 31 2.80 -0.21 16.38
C TYR A 31 2.70 -1.70 16.73
N ALA A 32 2.66 -1.99 18.03
CA ALA A 32 2.59 -3.34 18.59
C ALA A 32 1.15 -3.90 18.57
N THR A 33 0.47 -3.85 17.43
CA THR A 33 -0.95 -4.22 17.29
C THR A 33 -1.20 -5.70 17.01
N GLY A 34 -0.14 -6.50 16.83
CA GLY A 34 -0.25 -7.92 16.47
C GLY A 34 -0.70 -8.19 15.01
N PRO A 35 -0.64 -9.45 14.55
CA PRO A 35 -1.00 -9.84 13.19
C PRO A 35 -2.51 -9.95 12.94
N ALA A 36 -3.31 -10.28 13.96
CA ALA A 36 -4.73 -10.57 13.82
C ALA A 36 -5.52 -9.37 13.27
N ILE A 37 -5.30 -8.17 13.83
CA ILE A 37 -5.98 -6.97 13.34
C ILE A 37 -5.56 -6.59 11.92
N ARG A 38 -4.31 -6.85 11.54
CA ARG A 38 -3.84 -6.57 10.17
C ARG A 38 -4.55 -7.46 9.16
N ASP A 39 -4.70 -8.74 9.48
CA ASP A 39 -5.46 -9.69 8.65
C ASP A 39 -6.94 -9.29 8.55
N ALA A 40 -7.57 -8.91 9.67
CA ALA A 40 -8.95 -8.45 9.69
C ALA A 40 -9.16 -7.19 8.83
N LEU A 41 -8.28 -6.19 8.96
CA LEU A 41 -8.33 -4.95 8.17
C LEU A 41 -8.10 -5.18 6.66
N GLN A 42 -7.30 -6.18 6.27
CA GLN A 42 -7.15 -6.57 4.86
C GLN A 42 -8.43 -7.17 4.28
N LYS A 43 -9.37 -7.62 5.13
CA LYS A 43 -10.65 -8.23 4.76
C LYS A 43 -11.85 -7.34 5.07
N VAL A 44 -11.63 -6.07 5.42
CA VAL A 44 -12.71 -5.12 5.78
C VAL A 44 -13.75 -5.01 4.65
N ARG A 45 -15.04 -5.00 5.00
CA ARG A 45 -16.15 -5.23 4.07
C ARG A 45 -16.89 -3.96 3.70
N ASP A 46 -17.05 -3.07 4.67
CA ASP A 46 -17.81 -1.83 4.61
C ASP A 46 -17.25 -0.88 5.69
N LEU A 47 -17.80 0.35 5.76
CA LEU A 47 -17.35 1.37 6.71
C LEU A 47 -17.73 1.02 8.15
N ASP A 48 -18.89 0.41 8.38
CA ASP A 48 -19.33 -0.02 9.71
C ASP A 48 -18.39 -1.10 10.28
N HIS A 49 -18.05 -2.11 9.48
CA HIS A 49 -17.07 -3.13 9.86
C HIS A 49 -15.67 -2.53 10.08
N LEU A 50 -15.31 -1.45 9.38
CA LEU A 50 -14.06 -0.74 9.68
C LEU A 50 -14.13 -0.12 11.08
N ASP A 51 -15.19 0.59 11.39
CA ASP A 51 -15.32 1.28 12.67
C ASP A 51 -15.40 0.30 13.85
N ASP A 52 -16.05 -0.86 13.69
CA ASP A 52 -16.05 -1.94 14.67
C ASP A 52 -14.61 -2.45 14.94
N LEU A 53 -13.85 -2.72 13.88
CA LEU A 53 -12.46 -3.18 14.00
C LEU A 53 -11.56 -2.13 14.66
N LEU A 54 -11.74 -0.86 14.34
CA LEU A 54 -10.96 0.23 14.93
C LEU A 54 -11.32 0.46 16.39
N THR A 55 -12.61 0.36 16.75
CA THR A 55 -13.07 0.45 18.13
C THR A 55 -12.45 -0.68 18.97
N GLY A 56 -12.59 -1.93 18.52
CA GLY A 56 -11.99 -3.07 19.21
C GLY A 56 -10.46 -3.00 19.29
N LEU A 57 -9.80 -2.45 18.26
CA LEU A 57 -8.36 -2.18 18.32
C LEU A 57 -8.01 -1.17 19.41
N LEU A 58 -8.74 -0.07 19.51
CA LEU A 58 -8.49 0.97 20.52
C LEU A 58 -8.75 0.47 21.94
N GLU A 59 -9.78 -0.36 22.14
CA GLU A 59 -10.07 -1.00 23.43
C GLU A 59 -8.97 -1.99 23.86
N ALA A 60 -8.42 -2.74 22.89
CA ALA A 60 -7.39 -3.74 23.16
C ALA A 60 -5.96 -3.15 23.29
N CYS A 61 -5.73 -1.93 22.78
CA CYS A 61 -4.42 -1.29 22.81
C CYS A 61 -4.18 -0.51 24.09
N ASP A 62 -2.91 -0.46 24.51
CA ASP A 62 -2.46 0.47 25.55
C ASP A 62 -2.62 1.93 25.04
N PRO A 63 -3.37 2.81 25.75
CA PRO A 63 -3.47 4.22 25.40
C PRO A 63 -2.12 4.96 25.43
N GLY A 64 -1.15 4.46 26.19
CA GLY A 64 0.23 4.96 26.23
C GLY A 64 1.11 4.44 25.09
N MET A 65 0.57 3.60 24.19
CA MET A 65 1.34 3.02 23.09
C MET A 65 1.87 4.10 22.15
N GLY A 66 3.19 4.29 22.18
CA GLY A 66 3.92 5.13 21.25
C GLY A 66 4.36 4.37 20.00
N LEU A 67 4.70 5.13 18.96
CA LEU A 67 5.46 4.60 17.83
C LEU A 67 6.91 4.36 18.30
N ASP A 68 7.41 3.14 18.12
CA ASP A 68 8.81 2.85 18.40
C ASP A 68 9.72 3.65 17.43
N PRO A 69 10.66 4.49 17.93
CA PRO A 69 11.58 5.24 17.08
C PRO A 69 12.40 4.37 16.13
N ALA A 70 12.75 3.13 16.51
CA ALA A 70 13.47 2.21 15.64
C ALA A 70 12.60 1.77 14.45
N SER A 71 11.28 1.74 14.62
CA SER A 71 10.32 1.41 13.56
C SER A 71 10.31 2.42 12.40
N LEU A 72 10.75 3.66 12.62
CA LEU A 72 10.92 4.66 11.55
C LEU A 72 11.95 4.26 10.50
N ARG A 73 12.93 3.43 10.89
CA ARG A 73 14.02 2.95 10.02
C ARG A 73 13.75 1.58 9.44
N VAL A 74 12.60 0.95 9.75
CA VAL A 74 12.26 -0.36 9.21
C VAL A 74 12.10 -0.26 7.68
N PRO A 75 12.89 -1.03 6.89
CA PRO A 75 12.79 -1.03 5.44
C PRO A 75 11.34 -1.17 4.98
N ARG A 76 10.91 -0.31 4.06
CA ARG A 76 9.55 -0.32 3.52
C ARG A 76 9.41 -1.11 2.22
N SER A 77 10.52 -1.57 1.66
CA SER A 77 10.61 -2.29 0.38
C SER A 77 11.24 -3.68 0.58
N HIS A 78 11.43 -4.40 -0.53
CA HIS A 78 12.18 -5.64 -0.59
C HIS A 78 13.50 -5.51 0.19
N ARG A 79 13.78 -6.50 1.03
CA ARG A 79 15.06 -6.63 1.75
C ARG A 79 16.19 -7.09 0.84
N ASN A 80 15.85 -7.51 -0.37
CA ASN A 80 16.84 -7.86 -1.38
C ASN A 80 17.53 -6.57 -1.80
N GLY A 81 18.86 -6.61 -1.92
CA GLY A 81 19.66 -5.48 -2.37
C GLY A 81 19.24 -4.99 -3.77
N PRO A 82 19.88 -3.93 -4.28
CA PRO A 82 19.58 -3.39 -5.60
C PRO A 82 19.48 -4.50 -6.64
N LYS A 83 18.35 -4.59 -7.34
CA LYS A 83 18.25 -5.45 -8.52
C LYS A 83 19.00 -4.76 -9.67
N PRO A 84 19.77 -5.50 -10.49
CA PRO A 84 20.37 -4.93 -11.68
C PRO A 84 19.25 -4.36 -12.57
N VAL A 85 19.39 -3.09 -12.95
CA VAL A 85 18.48 -2.43 -13.88
C VAL A 85 19.00 -2.72 -15.28
N VAL A 86 18.15 -3.30 -16.13
CA VAL A 86 18.47 -3.56 -17.53
C VAL A 86 17.72 -2.54 -18.38
N LEU A 87 18.46 -1.81 -19.21
CA LEU A 87 17.89 -0.93 -20.22
C LEU A 87 17.56 -1.75 -21.48
N PRO A 88 16.50 -1.41 -22.22
CA PRO A 88 16.28 -1.96 -23.54
C PRO A 88 17.51 -1.78 -24.43
N ALA A 89 17.74 -2.75 -25.33
CA ALA A 89 18.83 -2.65 -26.31
C ALA A 89 18.71 -1.33 -27.10
N GLY A 90 19.83 -0.62 -27.28
CA GLY A 90 19.89 0.65 -28.01
C GLY A 90 19.44 1.89 -27.23
N TRP A 91 18.89 1.75 -26.01
CA TRP A 91 18.35 2.92 -25.27
C TRP A 91 19.40 4.01 -25.00
N LEU A 92 20.64 3.62 -24.66
CA LEU A 92 21.73 4.57 -24.39
C LEU A 92 22.26 5.27 -25.64
N GLU A 93 21.88 4.81 -26.83
CA GLU A 93 22.34 5.39 -28.09
C GLU A 93 21.58 6.68 -28.41
N SER A 94 20.31 6.79 -28.00
CA SER A 94 19.52 8.02 -28.13
C SER A 94 18.44 8.15 -27.05
N PRO A 95 18.81 8.54 -25.81
CA PRO A 95 17.86 8.66 -24.70
C PRO A 95 16.76 9.71 -24.90
N GLU A 96 17.03 10.71 -25.73
CA GLU A 96 16.14 11.82 -26.06
C GLU A 96 15.35 11.58 -27.37
N ASP A 97 15.37 10.35 -27.91
CA ASP A 97 14.61 10.03 -29.12
C ASP A 97 13.10 10.27 -28.88
N ALA A 98 12.55 11.21 -29.63
CA ALA A 98 11.13 11.56 -29.58
C ALA A 98 10.25 10.61 -30.43
N THR A 99 10.86 9.61 -31.08
CA THR A 99 10.12 8.59 -31.86
C THR A 99 9.17 7.84 -30.93
N PRO A 100 7.86 7.88 -31.20
CA PRO A 100 6.90 7.17 -30.36
C PRO A 100 7.16 5.66 -30.41
N PRO A 101 6.97 4.94 -29.28
CA PRO A 101 7.10 3.48 -29.26
C PRO A 101 6.24 2.82 -30.35
N PRO A 102 6.67 1.68 -30.92
CA PRO A 102 5.85 0.96 -31.88
C PRO A 102 4.55 0.46 -31.24
N LEU A 103 3.52 0.17 -32.03
CA LEU A 103 2.23 -0.34 -31.52
C LEU A 103 2.38 -1.61 -30.67
N THR A 104 3.42 -2.41 -30.90
CA THR A 104 3.75 -3.58 -30.10
C THR A 104 4.20 -3.25 -28.67
N ALA A 105 4.62 -2.02 -28.39
CA ALA A 105 4.92 -1.56 -27.04
C ALA A 105 3.66 -1.37 -26.18
N GLU A 106 2.47 -1.27 -26.79
CA GLU A 106 1.19 -1.26 -26.06
C GLU A 106 0.75 -2.65 -25.61
N VAL A 107 1.44 -3.71 -26.06
CA VAL A 107 1.17 -5.06 -25.57
C VAL A 107 1.50 -5.10 -24.09
N LEU A 108 0.51 -5.43 -23.27
CA LEU A 108 0.66 -5.66 -21.83
C LEU A 108 1.52 -6.90 -21.58
N VAL A 109 2.83 -6.75 -21.75
CA VAL A 109 3.81 -7.72 -21.27
C VAL A 109 4.13 -7.29 -19.84
N SER A 110 3.73 -8.11 -18.86
CA SER A 110 4.06 -7.89 -17.45
C SER A 110 5.57 -7.65 -17.33
N GLY A 111 5.94 -6.47 -16.84
CA GLY A 111 7.34 -6.06 -16.76
C GLY A 111 8.11 -6.90 -15.73
N GLY A 112 8.99 -7.77 -16.23
CA GLY A 112 10.03 -8.46 -15.47
C GLY A 112 9.58 -9.68 -14.65
#